data_AF-A0A961IUD4-F1
#
_entry.id   AF-A0A961IUD4-F1
#
_cell.length_a   1.000
_cell.length_b   1.000
_cell.length_c   1.000
_cell.angle_alpha   90.00
_cell.angle_beta   90.00
_cell.angle_gamma   90.00
#
_symmetry.space_group_name_H-M   'P 1'
#
loop_
_entity.id
_entity.type
_entity.pdbx_description
1 polymer ?
#
loop_
_entity_poly.entity_id
_entity_poly.type
_entity_poly.pdbx_seq_one_letter_code
_entity_poly.pdbx_strand_id
1 'polypeptide(L)'
;MSAVTGTSREQLGFVPDAEHRTVGLVGLTLLLVLAASAAGWWIALAIARGQAPLRHLPVVLLVGGLVYVVDRAMVRQHWVRYGRIQASVRGFYVPNPHGKWLALVIHWLLRVSVSLVLSLTTAGFVELALFETDIAAYRDGEARAANKPIYDAVQRDVAETTAAMRSDIDRLDAQIDALTRGSAGVVSAAQAAARQQIADLAAERTEQRTRIATLGQQIDCITRDRIAEKHGGVRCDNSLAVAGEGQRWEMAGEQLDYLRGERDRAEARIGEIDGDLARLQAQTDPVAAADQARLAELTDRRSQAQRVLSAFIAARGATVRDRVTADARFVPVLDGLVLRGEALDALA
;
A
#
# COMPACT_ATOMS: atom_id res chain seq x y z
N MET A 1 -23.28 -57.53 6.32
CA MET A 1 -23.85 -57.52 7.68
C MET A 1 -22.82 -57.87 8.76
N SER A 2 -22.04 -58.94 8.62
CA SER A 2 -21.03 -59.34 9.62
C SER A 2 -20.04 -58.24 10.05
N ALA A 3 -19.52 -57.44 9.11
CA ALA A 3 -18.64 -56.31 9.40
C ALA A 3 -19.34 -55.15 10.14
N VAL A 4 -20.65 -54.96 9.90
CA VAL A 4 -21.47 -53.89 10.49
C VAL A 4 -21.82 -54.23 11.95
N THR A 5 -22.12 -55.49 12.23
CA THR A 5 -22.46 -56.00 13.57
C THR A 5 -21.23 -56.41 14.40
N GLY A 6 -20.04 -56.49 13.79
CA GLY A 6 -18.80 -56.92 14.46
C GLY A 6 -18.71 -58.43 14.71
N THR A 7 -19.49 -59.23 13.99
CA THR A 7 -19.53 -60.70 14.13
C THR A 7 -18.60 -61.37 13.11
N SER A 8 -17.80 -62.35 13.52
CA SER A 8 -16.91 -63.09 12.60
C SER A 8 -17.71 -63.87 11.55
N ARG A 9 -17.28 -63.80 10.28
CA ARG A 9 -17.89 -64.56 9.16
C ARG A 9 -17.75 -66.06 9.36
N GLU A 10 -16.63 -66.50 9.91
CA GLU A 10 -16.37 -67.91 10.18
C GLU A 10 -17.28 -68.43 11.29
N GLN A 11 -17.43 -67.66 12.38
CA GLN A 11 -18.32 -68.03 13.49
C GLN A 11 -19.78 -68.06 13.07
N LEU A 12 -20.22 -67.12 12.23
CA LEU A 12 -21.58 -67.11 11.68
C LEU A 12 -21.91 -68.36 10.86
N GLY A 13 -20.93 -68.99 10.20
CA GLY A 13 -21.16 -70.17 9.37
C GLY A 13 -21.56 -71.44 10.14
N PHE A 14 -21.36 -71.48 11.46
CA PHE A 14 -21.62 -72.65 12.31
C PHE A 14 -22.88 -72.52 13.18
N VAL A 15 -23.71 -71.54 12.91
CA VAL A 15 -24.75 -71.06 13.82
C VAL A 15 -26.14 -71.22 13.19
N PRO A 16 -27.21 -71.53 13.95
CA PRO A 16 -28.56 -71.73 13.40
C PRO A 16 -29.12 -70.55 12.60
N ASP A 17 -29.97 -70.82 11.60
CA ASP A 17 -30.62 -69.82 10.72
C ASP A 17 -31.33 -68.68 11.48
N ALA A 18 -31.85 -68.95 12.67
CA ALA A 18 -32.49 -67.95 13.52
C ALA A 18 -31.50 -66.85 13.99
N GLU A 19 -30.23 -67.19 14.18
CA GLU A 19 -29.18 -66.23 14.52
C GLU A 19 -28.78 -65.40 13.30
N HIS A 20 -28.69 -66.01 12.11
CA HIS A 20 -28.46 -65.29 10.86
C HIS A 20 -29.51 -64.19 10.64
N ARG A 21 -30.79 -64.50 10.86
CA ARG A 21 -31.88 -63.50 10.77
C ARG A 21 -31.73 -62.40 11.81
N THR A 22 -31.35 -62.74 13.04
CA THR A 22 -31.15 -61.76 14.13
C THR A 22 -29.99 -60.82 13.81
N VAL A 23 -28.85 -61.35 13.34
CA VAL A 23 -27.69 -60.57 12.90
C VAL A 23 -28.06 -59.64 11.73
N GLY A 24 -28.84 -60.16 10.77
CA GLY A 24 -29.32 -59.39 9.63
C GLY A 24 -30.22 -58.22 10.04
N LEU A 25 -31.20 -58.47 10.91
CA LEU A 25 -32.11 -57.45 11.43
C LEU A 25 -31.37 -56.40 12.27
N VAL A 26 -30.46 -56.81 13.15
CA VAL A 26 -29.63 -55.87 13.93
C VAL A 26 -28.78 -55.02 13.00
N GLY A 27 -28.11 -55.62 12.01
CA GLY A 27 -27.34 -54.88 11.01
C GLY A 27 -28.17 -53.89 10.21
N LEU A 28 -29.39 -54.27 9.82
CA LEU A 28 -30.34 -53.37 9.16
C LEU A 28 -30.73 -52.20 10.05
N THR A 29 -31.03 -52.44 11.34
CA THR A 29 -31.39 -51.36 12.27
C THR A 29 -30.26 -50.36 12.48
N LEU A 30 -29.00 -50.82 12.57
CA LEU A 30 -27.83 -49.94 12.67
C LEU A 30 -27.68 -49.04 11.45
N LEU A 31 -27.87 -49.60 10.24
CA LEU A 31 -27.81 -48.83 9.00
C LEU A 31 -28.97 -47.83 8.89
N LEU A 32 -30.17 -48.20 9.34
CA LEU A 32 -31.32 -47.30 9.35
C LEU A 32 -31.12 -46.14 10.34
N VAL A 33 -30.60 -46.40 11.54
CA VAL A 33 -30.28 -45.34 12.52
C VAL A 33 -29.20 -44.41 11.99
N LEU A 34 -28.15 -44.95 11.37
CA LEU A 34 -27.11 -44.17 10.71
C LEU A 34 -27.69 -43.30 9.59
N ALA A 35 -28.48 -43.88 8.69
CA ALA A 35 -29.08 -43.17 7.56
C ALA A 35 -30.06 -42.09 8.00
N ALA A 36 -30.92 -42.39 8.99
CA ALA A 36 -31.86 -41.42 9.54
C ALA A 36 -31.14 -40.25 10.24
N SER A 37 -30.10 -40.54 11.03
CA SER A 37 -29.29 -39.51 11.69
C SER A 37 -28.56 -38.64 10.67
N ALA A 38 -27.93 -39.26 9.67
CA ALA A 38 -27.26 -38.55 8.59
C ALA A 38 -28.23 -37.67 7.78
N ALA A 39 -29.42 -38.19 7.44
CA ALA A 39 -30.45 -37.42 6.73
C ALA A 39 -30.97 -36.24 7.56
N GLY A 40 -31.20 -36.43 8.86
CA GLY A 40 -31.61 -35.35 9.76
C GLY A 40 -30.59 -34.22 9.79
N TRP A 41 -29.31 -34.55 9.94
CA TRP A 41 -28.21 -33.58 9.92
C TRP A 41 -28.02 -32.91 8.57
N TRP A 42 -28.20 -33.66 7.48
CA TRP A 42 -28.15 -33.13 6.13
C TRP A 42 -29.22 -32.06 5.89
N ILE A 43 -30.46 -32.33 6.32
CA ILE A 43 -31.57 -31.37 6.22
C ILE A 43 -31.33 -30.17 7.14
N ALA A 44 -30.92 -30.40 8.38
CA ALA A 44 -30.66 -29.33 9.34
C ALA A 44 -29.56 -28.37 8.85
N LEU A 45 -28.45 -28.90 8.33
CA LEU A 45 -27.35 -28.08 7.80
C LEU A 45 -27.73 -27.36 6.50
N ALA A 46 -28.55 -27.99 5.65
CA ALA A 46 -29.06 -27.35 4.44
C ALA A 46 -29.94 -26.14 4.78
N ILE A 47 -30.80 -26.26 5.80
CA ILE A 47 -31.62 -25.16 6.30
C ILE A 47 -30.75 -24.07 6.93
N ALA A 48 -29.81 -24.45 7.81
CA ALA A 48 -28.97 -23.51 8.55
C ALA A 48 -27.99 -22.72 7.67
N ARG A 49 -27.49 -23.30 6.57
CA ARG A 49 -26.47 -22.65 5.72
C ARG A 49 -26.96 -22.18 4.36
N GLY A 50 -28.12 -22.62 3.87
CA GLY A 50 -28.63 -22.25 2.55
C GLY A 50 -27.69 -22.58 1.37
N GLN A 51 -26.67 -23.42 1.58
CA GLN A 51 -25.63 -23.74 0.60
C GLN A 51 -25.75 -25.16 0.04
N ALA A 52 -24.98 -25.43 -1.02
CA ALA A 52 -24.98 -26.71 -1.72
C ALA A 52 -24.79 -27.89 -0.74
N PRO A 53 -25.69 -28.90 -0.76
CA PRO A 53 -25.73 -29.95 0.26
C PRO A 53 -24.41 -30.72 0.44
N LEU A 54 -23.65 -30.87 -0.64
CA LEU A 54 -22.42 -31.68 -0.69
C LEU A 54 -21.29 -31.14 0.19
N ARG A 55 -21.26 -29.83 0.53
CA ARG A 55 -20.22 -29.28 1.42
C ARG A 55 -20.38 -29.72 2.87
N HIS A 56 -21.57 -30.18 3.26
CA HIS A 56 -21.88 -30.60 4.63
C HIS A 56 -21.62 -32.09 4.86
N LEU A 57 -21.30 -32.83 3.80
CA LEU A 57 -21.11 -34.27 3.80
C LEU A 57 -20.08 -34.75 4.84
N PRO A 58 -18.93 -34.08 5.07
CA PRO A 58 -17.99 -34.48 6.12
C PRO A 58 -18.58 -34.41 7.53
N VAL A 59 -19.34 -33.34 7.84
CA VAL A 59 -19.98 -33.16 9.15
C VAL A 59 -21.08 -34.21 9.33
N VAL A 60 -21.91 -34.42 8.30
CA VAL A 60 -22.98 -35.41 8.31
C VAL A 60 -22.44 -36.83 8.51
N LEU A 61 -21.35 -37.19 7.83
CA LEU A 61 -20.68 -38.48 8.01
C LEU A 61 -20.07 -38.62 9.40
N LEU A 62 -19.48 -37.55 9.95
CA LEU A 62 -18.89 -37.55 11.28
C LEU A 62 -19.97 -37.79 12.34
N VAL A 63 -21.06 -37.01 12.33
CA VAL A 63 -22.11 -37.15 13.35
C VAL A 63 -22.83 -38.49 13.20
N GLY A 64 -23.19 -38.86 11.96
CA GLY A 64 -23.79 -40.17 11.68
C GLY A 64 -22.89 -41.32 12.14
N GLY A 65 -21.58 -41.24 11.86
CA GLY A 65 -20.59 -42.22 12.28
C GLY A 65 -20.47 -42.32 13.81
N LEU A 66 -20.50 -41.19 14.51
CA LEU A 66 -20.40 -41.14 15.97
C LEU A 66 -21.64 -41.76 16.64
N VAL A 67 -22.83 -41.44 16.13
CA VAL A 67 -24.08 -42.11 16.54
C VAL A 67 -23.99 -43.61 16.27
N TYR A 68 -23.54 -44.03 15.09
CA TYR A 68 -23.39 -45.44 14.72
C TYR A 68 -22.42 -46.20 15.64
N VAL A 69 -21.28 -45.62 16.04
CA VAL A 69 -20.32 -46.29 16.93
C VAL A 69 -20.93 -46.52 18.32
N VAL A 70 -21.58 -45.51 18.89
CA VAL A 70 -22.26 -45.63 20.19
C VAL A 70 -23.39 -46.64 20.12
N ASP A 71 -24.18 -46.57 19.04
CA ASP A 71 -25.30 -47.46 18.80
C ASP A 71 -24.87 -48.93 18.62
N ARG A 72 -23.77 -49.14 17.89
CA ARG A 72 -23.10 -50.44 17.75
C ARG A 72 -22.60 -50.98 19.09
N ALA A 73 -22.08 -50.14 19.98
CA ALA A 73 -21.64 -50.57 21.30
C ALA A 73 -22.81 -51.12 22.15
N MET A 74 -24.03 -50.59 21.96
CA MET A 74 -25.25 -51.04 22.63
C MET A 74 -25.77 -52.40 22.12
N VAL A 75 -25.33 -52.85 20.93
CA VAL A 75 -25.68 -54.17 20.37
C VAL A 75 -25.21 -55.33 21.26
N ARG A 76 -24.16 -55.14 22.07
CA ARG A 76 -23.72 -56.12 23.08
C ARG A 76 -24.86 -56.59 23.97
N GLN A 77 -25.80 -55.71 24.31
CA GLN A 77 -26.96 -56.07 25.14
C GLN A 77 -27.96 -56.97 24.39
N HIS A 78 -28.11 -56.81 23.07
CA HIS A 78 -28.91 -57.72 22.25
C HIS A 78 -28.30 -59.12 22.23
N TRP A 79 -26.97 -59.22 22.14
CA TRP A 79 -26.27 -60.51 22.22
C TRP A 79 -26.46 -61.19 23.58
N VAL A 80 -26.39 -60.44 24.68
CA VAL A 80 -26.65 -60.97 26.02
C VAL A 80 -28.09 -61.45 26.17
N ARG A 81 -29.07 -60.70 25.65
CA ARG A 81 -30.48 -61.10 25.67
C ARG A 81 -30.72 -62.36 24.85
N TYR A 82 -30.16 -62.43 23.65
CA TYR A 82 -30.25 -63.61 22.80
C TYR A 82 -29.59 -64.83 23.45
N GLY A 83 -28.41 -64.66 24.05
CA GLY A 83 -27.72 -65.68 24.83
C GLY A 83 -28.55 -66.19 26.00
N ARG A 84 -29.31 -65.33 26.70
CA ARG A 84 -30.25 -65.74 27.75
C ARG A 84 -31.43 -66.56 27.20
N ILE A 85 -31.94 -66.24 26.02
CA ILE A 85 -33.01 -67.01 25.37
C ILE A 85 -32.49 -68.41 24.98
N GLN A 86 -31.30 -68.49 24.37
CA GLN A 86 -30.66 -69.77 24.06
C GLN A 86 -30.35 -70.59 25.31
N ALA A 87 -29.86 -69.94 26.38
CA ALA A 87 -29.64 -70.59 27.68
C ALA A 87 -30.94 -71.14 28.25
N SER A 88 -32.08 -70.46 28.09
CA SER A 88 -33.39 -70.99 28.52
C SER A 88 -33.87 -72.17 27.69
N VAL A 89 -33.67 -72.14 26.37
CA VAL A 89 -34.06 -73.27 25.49
C VAL A 89 -33.25 -74.51 25.83
N ARG A 90 -32.00 -74.34 26.26
CA ARG A 90 -31.11 -75.43 26.69
C ARG A 90 -31.24 -75.81 28.17
N GLY A 91 -32.19 -75.22 28.91
CA GLY A 91 -32.45 -75.54 30.32
C GLY A 91 -31.48 -74.93 31.34
N PHE A 92 -30.53 -74.10 30.93
CA PHE A 92 -29.55 -73.43 31.82
C PHE A 92 -30.07 -72.14 32.45
N TYR A 93 -31.26 -71.68 32.08
CA TYR A 93 -31.83 -70.42 32.56
C TYR A 93 -33.37 -70.50 32.62
N VAL A 94 -33.98 -70.11 33.73
CA VAL A 94 -35.45 -70.00 33.85
C VAL A 94 -35.87 -68.56 33.52
N PRO A 95 -36.57 -68.32 32.40
CA PRO A 95 -36.92 -66.97 32.00
C PRO A 95 -38.04 -66.40 32.88
N ASN A 96 -37.81 -65.24 33.50
CA ASN A 96 -38.87 -64.50 34.19
C ASN A 96 -39.89 -63.96 33.13
N PRO A 97 -41.18 -64.34 33.20
CA PRO A 97 -42.18 -63.95 32.20
C PRO A 97 -42.63 -62.48 32.31
N HIS A 98 -42.47 -61.83 33.46
CA HIS A 98 -43.15 -60.56 33.76
C HIS A 98 -42.43 -59.26 33.33
N GLY A 99 -41.35 -59.32 32.55
CA GLY A 99 -40.57 -58.11 32.20
C GLY A 99 -40.17 -57.96 30.73
N LYS A 100 -40.60 -58.84 29.83
CA LYS A 100 -40.04 -58.95 28.47
C LYS A 100 -40.33 -57.74 27.56
N TRP A 101 -41.55 -57.20 27.62
CA TRP A 101 -41.96 -56.04 26.82
C TRP A 101 -41.39 -54.74 27.39
N LEU A 102 -41.50 -54.55 28.71
CA LEU A 102 -40.95 -53.37 29.39
C LEU A 102 -39.44 -53.24 29.18
N ALA A 103 -38.68 -54.33 29.27
CA ALA A 103 -37.23 -54.31 28.99
C ALA A 103 -36.90 -53.99 27.52
N LEU A 104 -37.77 -54.35 26.57
CA LEU A 104 -37.59 -54.00 25.16
C LEU A 104 -37.84 -52.51 24.94
N VAL A 105 -38.92 -51.97 25.52
CA VAL A 105 -39.25 -50.54 25.46
C VAL A 105 -38.18 -49.69 26.12
N ILE A 106 -37.74 -50.03 27.34
CA ILE A 106 -36.68 -49.31 28.06
C ILE A 106 -35.38 -49.26 27.23
N HIS A 107 -35.03 -50.36 26.57
CA HIS A 107 -33.82 -50.40 25.75
C HIS A 107 -33.93 -49.52 24.49
N TRP A 108 -35.07 -49.56 23.81
CA TRP A 108 -35.33 -48.67 22.67
C TRP A 108 -35.31 -47.20 23.09
N LEU A 109 -35.95 -46.87 24.21
CA LEU A 109 -35.91 -45.52 24.76
C LEU A 109 -34.48 -45.10 25.11
N LEU A 110 -33.70 -45.95 25.77
CA LEU A 110 -32.31 -45.66 26.11
C LEU A 110 -31.47 -45.39 24.85
N ARG A 111 -31.62 -46.20 23.81
CA ARG A 111 -30.92 -46.04 22.52
C ARG A 111 -31.28 -44.70 21.88
N VAL A 112 -32.57 -44.39 21.79
CA VAL A 112 -33.07 -43.12 21.25
C VAL A 112 -32.59 -41.93 22.09
N SER A 113 -32.67 -42.00 23.42
CA SER A 113 -32.22 -40.94 24.32
C SER A 113 -30.73 -40.67 24.19
N VAL A 114 -29.89 -41.72 24.10
CA VAL A 114 -28.44 -41.55 23.92
C VAL A 114 -28.14 -40.94 22.55
N SER A 115 -28.76 -41.40 21.47
CA SER A 115 -28.60 -40.80 20.15
C SER A 115 -29.07 -39.34 20.12
N LEU A 116 -30.16 -39.02 20.80
CA LEU A 116 -30.70 -37.66 20.89
C LEU A 116 -29.75 -36.73 21.66
N VAL A 117 -29.30 -37.14 22.85
CA VAL A 117 -28.34 -36.36 23.66
C VAL A 117 -27.06 -36.12 22.85
N LEU A 118 -26.54 -37.16 22.20
CA LEU A 118 -25.34 -37.05 21.38
C LEU A 118 -25.53 -36.08 20.20
N SER A 119 -26.67 -36.16 19.53
CA SER A 119 -27.01 -35.27 18.42
C SER A 119 -27.16 -33.82 18.89
N LEU A 120 -27.85 -33.58 20.01
CA LEU A 120 -28.04 -32.24 20.57
C LEU A 120 -26.72 -31.63 21.03
N THR A 121 -25.88 -32.39 21.74
CA THR A 121 -24.55 -31.91 22.15
C THR A 121 -23.69 -31.58 20.93
N THR A 122 -23.73 -32.40 19.89
CA THR A 122 -22.96 -32.14 18.67
C THR A 122 -23.52 -30.93 17.90
N ALA A 123 -24.84 -30.70 17.95
CA ALA A 123 -25.48 -29.51 17.38
C ALA A 123 -24.92 -28.22 18.00
N GLY A 124 -24.81 -28.14 19.34
CA GLY A 124 -24.24 -26.97 20.00
C GLY A 124 -22.80 -26.64 19.56
N PHE A 125 -21.94 -27.66 19.41
CA PHE A 125 -20.58 -27.45 18.89
C PHE A 125 -20.56 -27.02 17.42
N VAL A 126 -21.45 -27.59 16.60
CA VAL A 126 -21.56 -27.23 15.19
C VAL A 126 -22.09 -25.81 15.05
N GLU A 127 -23.04 -25.38 15.87
CA GLU A 127 -23.55 -24.00 15.91
C GLU A 127 -22.45 -23.00 16.25
N LEU A 128 -21.64 -23.27 17.29
CA LEU A 128 -20.47 -22.44 17.62
C LEU A 128 -19.49 -22.30 16.46
N ALA A 129 -19.24 -23.38 15.72
CA ALA A 129 -18.37 -23.36 14.54
C ALA A 129 -19.06 -22.71 13.32
N LEU A 130 -20.40 -22.72 13.27
CA LEU A 130 -21.18 -22.16 12.18
C LEU A 130 -21.27 -20.64 12.28
N PHE A 131 -21.40 -20.13 13.50
CA PHE A 131 -21.45 -18.70 13.80
C PHE A 131 -20.10 -18.13 14.25
N GLU A 132 -18.99 -18.83 14.04
CA GLU A 132 -17.67 -18.38 14.50
C GLU A 132 -17.33 -16.95 14.04
N THR A 133 -17.64 -16.61 12.79
CA THR A 133 -17.40 -15.27 12.24
C THR A 133 -18.27 -14.22 12.94
N ASP A 134 -19.55 -14.52 13.18
CA ASP A 134 -20.50 -13.59 13.78
C ASP A 134 -20.21 -13.40 15.27
N ILE A 135 -19.86 -14.49 15.97
CA ILE A 135 -19.37 -14.49 17.35
C ILE A 135 -18.10 -13.65 17.42
N ALA A 136 -17.12 -13.86 16.53
CA ALA A 136 -15.90 -13.06 16.52
C ALA A 136 -16.19 -11.57 16.28
N ALA A 137 -17.08 -11.25 15.35
CA ALA A 137 -17.47 -9.87 15.06
C ALA A 137 -18.20 -9.20 16.23
N TYR A 138 -19.12 -9.91 16.89
CA TYR A 138 -19.83 -9.44 18.08
C TYR A 138 -18.84 -9.11 19.20
N ARG A 139 -17.93 -10.04 19.48
CA ARG A 139 -16.92 -9.90 20.53
C ARG A 139 -15.91 -8.79 20.24
N ASP A 140 -15.49 -8.64 18.99
CA ASP A 140 -14.69 -7.49 18.56
C ASP A 140 -15.43 -6.16 18.81
N GLY A 141 -16.74 -6.14 18.59
CA GLY A 141 -17.60 -5.00 18.90
C GLY A 141 -17.64 -4.68 20.40
N GLU A 142 -17.85 -5.69 21.23
CA GLU A 142 -17.87 -5.58 22.69
C GLU A 142 -16.52 -5.12 23.24
N ALA A 143 -15.42 -5.66 22.72
CA ALA A 143 -14.06 -5.25 23.05
C ALA A 143 -13.81 -3.78 22.72
N ARG A 144 -14.29 -3.31 21.56
CA ARG A 144 -14.21 -1.90 21.17
C ARG A 144 -15.08 -1.02 22.06
N ALA A 145 -16.25 -1.49 22.48
CA ALA A 145 -17.12 -0.77 23.39
C ALA A 145 -16.50 -0.63 24.78
N ALA A 146 -15.94 -1.71 25.33
CA ALA A 146 -15.24 -1.70 26.61
C ALA A 146 -13.98 -0.80 26.59
N ASN A 147 -13.25 -0.81 25.48
CA ASN A 147 -12.03 -0.01 25.30
C ASN A 147 -12.28 1.33 24.57
N LYS A 148 -13.55 1.77 24.46
CA LYS A 148 -13.94 2.99 23.72
C LYS A 148 -13.06 4.22 24.02
N PRO A 149 -12.78 4.59 25.28
CA PRO A 149 -11.98 5.78 25.56
C PRO A 149 -10.54 5.68 25.04
N ILE A 150 -9.97 4.47 24.97
CA ILE A 150 -8.62 4.23 24.42
C ILE A 150 -8.65 4.39 22.90
N TYR A 151 -9.64 3.78 22.24
CA TYR A 151 -9.84 3.95 20.79
C TYR A 151 -10.05 5.43 20.42
N ASP A 152 -10.87 6.16 21.16
CA ASP A 152 -11.14 7.58 20.91
C ASP A 152 -9.89 8.46 21.13
N ALA A 153 -9.03 8.11 22.10
CA ALA A 153 -7.76 8.80 22.31
C ALA A 153 -6.76 8.54 21.18
N VAL A 154 -6.58 7.28 20.80
CA VAL A 154 -5.66 6.88 19.70
C VAL A 154 -6.13 7.43 18.36
N GLN A 155 -7.44 7.43 18.08
CA GLN A 155 -7.99 8.00 16.85
C GLN A 155 -7.75 9.52 16.77
N ARG A 156 -7.85 10.24 17.89
CA ARG A 156 -7.54 11.68 17.94
C ARG A 156 -6.06 11.93 17.66
N ASP A 157 -5.18 11.21 18.34
CA ASP A 157 -3.72 11.32 18.13
C ASP A 157 -3.30 11.01 16.68
N VAL A 158 -3.87 9.97 16.08
CA VAL A 158 -3.66 9.65 14.66
C VAL A 158 -4.22 10.74 13.73
N ALA A 159 -5.36 11.34 14.06
CA ALA A 159 -5.93 12.44 13.30
C ALA A 159 -5.07 13.72 13.40
N GLU A 160 -4.57 14.04 14.60
CA GLU A 160 -3.66 15.16 14.85
C GLU A 160 -2.34 14.97 14.08
N THR A 161 -1.76 13.76 14.13
CA THR A 161 -0.57 13.41 13.34
C THR A 161 -0.81 13.59 11.84
N THR A 162 -1.97 13.15 11.35
CA THR A 162 -2.36 13.32 9.94
C THR A 162 -2.50 14.80 9.57
N ALA A 163 -3.10 15.61 10.45
CA ALA A 163 -3.26 17.04 10.25
C ALA A 163 -1.91 17.77 10.24
N ALA A 164 -0.98 17.39 11.14
CA ALA A 164 0.37 17.93 11.16
C ALA A 164 1.13 17.65 9.86
N MET A 165 1.08 16.40 9.36
CA MET A 165 1.70 16.03 8.08
C MET A 165 1.12 16.82 6.89
N ARG A 166 -0.21 17.04 6.87
CA ARG A 166 -0.86 17.87 5.85
C ARG A 166 -0.42 19.33 5.93
N SER A 167 -0.37 19.89 7.14
CA SER A 167 0.11 21.25 7.37
C SER A 167 1.57 21.43 6.92
N ASP A 168 2.41 20.42 7.07
CA ASP A 168 3.78 20.46 6.57
C ASP A 168 3.85 20.47 5.04
N ILE A 169 2.98 19.71 4.36
CA ILE A 169 2.85 19.75 2.90
C ILE A 169 2.36 21.12 2.43
N ASP A 170 1.32 21.67 3.06
CA ASP A 170 0.79 22.99 2.72
C ASP A 170 1.85 24.10 2.90
N ARG A 171 2.68 23.98 3.95
CA ARG A 171 3.83 24.88 4.18
C ARG A 171 4.87 24.77 3.07
N LEU A 172 5.18 23.55 2.61
CA LEU A 172 6.12 23.35 1.50
C LEU A 172 5.55 23.88 0.17
N ASP A 173 4.27 23.63 -0.10
CA ASP A 173 3.57 24.15 -1.29
C ASP A 173 3.58 25.70 -1.28
N ALA A 174 3.33 26.34 -0.14
CA ALA A 174 3.43 27.79 0.00
C ALA A 174 4.86 28.34 -0.23
N GLN A 175 5.90 27.60 0.21
CA GLN A 175 7.30 27.97 -0.05
C GLN A 175 7.66 27.85 -1.53
N ILE A 176 7.19 26.79 -2.20
CA ILE A 176 7.35 26.59 -3.64
C ILE A 176 6.68 27.72 -4.41
N ASP A 177 5.45 28.07 -4.06
CA ASP A 177 4.70 29.16 -4.70
C ASP A 177 5.34 30.53 -4.49
N ALA A 178 5.87 30.78 -3.29
CA ALA A 178 6.59 32.01 -2.98
C ALA A 178 7.89 32.11 -3.79
N LEU A 179 8.66 31.03 -3.86
CA LEU A 179 9.91 30.97 -4.63
C LEU A 179 9.65 31.13 -6.13
N THR A 180 8.61 30.49 -6.66
CA THR A 180 8.24 30.55 -8.08
C THR A 180 7.79 31.96 -8.48
N ARG A 181 6.96 32.62 -7.66
CA ARG A 181 6.55 34.01 -7.90
C ARG A 181 7.70 35.00 -7.73
N GLY A 182 8.53 34.81 -6.71
CA GLY A 182 9.71 35.65 -6.45
C GLY A 182 10.74 35.58 -7.57
N SER A 183 11.13 34.37 -7.97
CA SER A 183 12.08 34.12 -9.05
C SER A 183 11.56 34.64 -10.40
N ALA A 184 10.29 34.44 -10.75
CA ALA A 184 9.71 34.99 -11.98
C ALA A 184 9.78 36.54 -12.03
N GLY A 185 9.53 37.21 -10.90
CA GLY A 185 9.62 38.67 -10.81
C GLY A 185 11.06 39.20 -10.86
N VAL A 186 11.98 38.57 -10.14
CA VAL A 186 13.39 38.99 -10.07
C VAL A 186 14.13 38.69 -11.37
N VAL A 187 13.92 37.51 -11.96
CA VAL A 187 14.55 37.12 -13.23
C VAL A 187 14.08 38.01 -14.37
N SER A 188 12.80 38.38 -14.42
CA SER A 188 12.29 39.26 -15.50
C SER A 188 12.83 40.70 -15.41
N ALA A 189 12.92 41.27 -14.19
CA ALA A 189 13.49 42.60 -13.99
C ALA A 189 15.00 42.64 -14.24
N ALA A 190 15.75 41.64 -13.73
CA ALA A 190 17.18 41.53 -13.94
C ALA A 190 17.52 41.28 -15.42
N GLN A 191 16.77 40.43 -16.13
CA GLN A 191 16.94 40.23 -17.57
C GLN A 191 16.61 41.48 -18.38
N ALA A 192 15.59 42.26 -18.00
CA ALA A 192 15.26 43.51 -18.69
C ALA A 192 16.37 44.55 -18.53
N ALA A 193 16.88 44.74 -17.31
CA ALA A 193 17.98 45.66 -17.03
C ALA A 193 19.29 45.23 -17.71
N ALA A 194 19.63 43.93 -17.66
CA ALA A 194 20.81 43.40 -18.32
C ALA A 194 20.72 43.52 -19.86
N ARG A 195 19.53 43.27 -20.46
CA ARG A 195 19.32 43.47 -21.90
C ARG A 195 19.50 44.92 -22.33
N GLN A 196 19.03 45.87 -21.52
CA GLN A 196 19.22 47.30 -21.80
C GLN A 196 20.70 47.67 -21.75
N GLN A 197 21.43 47.27 -20.70
CA GLN A 197 22.87 47.54 -20.59
C GLN A 197 23.68 46.89 -21.72
N ILE A 198 23.33 45.67 -22.13
CA ILE A 198 23.96 45.00 -23.28
C ILE A 198 23.70 45.78 -24.58
N ALA A 199 22.47 46.28 -24.77
CA ALA A 199 22.13 47.08 -25.94
C ALA A 199 22.91 48.42 -25.98
N ASP A 200 23.03 49.08 -24.83
CA ASP A 200 23.76 50.35 -24.71
C ASP A 200 25.26 50.14 -24.99
N LEU A 201 25.88 49.10 -24.40
CA LEU A 201 27.28 48.74 -24.66
C LEU A 201 27.52 48.30 -26.11
N ALA A 202 26.57 47.59 -26.73
CA ALA A 202 26.66 47.21 -28.15
C ALA A 202 26.56 48.42 -29.09
N ALA A 203 25.75 49.42 -28.73
CA ALA A 203 25.66 50.68 -29.45
C ALA A 203 26.97 51.46 -29.35
N GLU A 204 27.52 51.61 -28.13
CA GLU A 204 28.81 52.30 -27.90
C GLU A 204 29.96 51.60 -28.65
N ARG A 205 29.99 50.26 -28.64
CA ARG A 205 30.97 49.48 -29.41
C ARG A 205 30.89 49.75 -30.91
N THR A 206 29.67 49.87 -31.44
CA THR A 206 29.45 50.17 -32.86
C THR A 206 29.92 51.57 -33.20
N GLU A 207 29.67 52.55 -32.34
CA GLU A 207 30.17 53.93 -32.47
C GLU A 207 31.71 53.97 -32.49
N GLN A 208 32.38 53.30 -31.54
CA GLN A 208 33.85 53.25 -31.50
C GLN A 208 34.44 52.59 -32.76
N ARG A 209 33.80 51.54 -33.31
CA ARG A 209 34.23 50.91 -34.56
C ARG A 209 34.13 51.86 -35.75
N THR A 210 33.04 52.62 -35.85
CA THR A 210 32.90 53.66 -36.87
C THR A 210 33.98 54.73 -36.70
N ARG A 211 34.25 55.17 -35.47
CA ARG A 211 35.32 56.13 -35.16
C ARG A 211 36.70 55.62 -35.61
N ILE A 212 37.04 54.35 -35.34
CA ILE A 212 38.30 53.74 -35.79
C ILE A 212 38.39 53.75 -37.31
N ALA A 213 37.30 53.43 -38.02
CA ALA A 213 37.28 53.46 -39.48
C ALA A 213 37.53 54.88 -40.03
N THR A 214 36.90 55.90 -39.45
CA THR A 214 37.12 57.31 -39.81
C THR A 214 38.55 57.76 -39.50
N LEU A 215 39.09 57.42 -38.32
CA LEU A 215 40.47 57.71 -37.94
C LEU A 215 41.46 57.00 -38.89
N GLY A 216 41.17 55.77 -39.32
CA GLY A 216 41.96 55.05 -40.32
C GLY A 216 42.06 55.81 -41.64
N GLN A 217 40.93 56.31 -42.16
CA GLN A 217 40.92 57.12 -43.39
C GLN A 217 41.74 58.40 -43.23
N GLN A 218 41.67 59.06 -42.07
CA GLN A 218 42.46 60.26 -41.77
C GLN A 218 43.95 59.94 -41.67
N ILE A 219 44.33 58.84 -41.00
CA ILE A 219 45.72 58.38 -40.89
C ILE A 219 46.29 58.09 -42.28
N ASP A 220 45.57 57.38 -43.14
CA ASP A 220 46.02 57.08 -44.51
C ASP A 220 46.24 58.35 -45.33
N CYS A 221 45.32 59.31 -45.20
CA CYS A 221 45.38 60.61 -45.86
C CYS A 221 46.62 61.41 -45.41
N ILE A 222 46.83 61.56 -44.10
CA ILE A 222 47.99 62.29 -43.54
C ILE A 222 49.31 61.55 -43.79
N THR A 223 49.29 60.21 -43.82
CA THR A 223 50.46 59.40 -44.19
C THR A 223 50.87 59.70 -45.63
N ARG A 224 49.90 59.77 -46.55
CA ARG A 224 50.16 60.14 -47.96
C ARG A 224 50.71 61.56 -48.07
N ASP A 225 50.14 62.51 -47.34
CA ASP A 225 50.65 63.89 -47.29
C ASP A 225 52.10 63.93 -46.82
N ARG A 226 52.42 63.24 -45.72
CA ARG A 226 53.78 63.18 -45.17
C ARG A 226 54.78 62.57 -46.16
N ILE A 227 54.40 61.52 -46.88
CA ILE A 227 55.23 60.90 -47.93
C ILE A 227 55.44 61.87 -49.10
N ALA A 228 54.37 62.53 -49.56
CA ALA A 228 54.41 63.49 -50.65
C ALA A 228 55.28 64.71 -50.31
N GLU A 229 55.23 65.23 -49.08
CA GLU A 229 56.11 66.32 -48.63
C GLU A 229 57.58 65.86 -48.60
N LYS A 230 57.90 64.65 -48.12
CA LYS A 230 59.29 64.16 -48.04
C LYS A 230 59.92 63.87 -49.40
N HIS A 231 59.16 63.24 -50.31
CA HIS A 231 59.70 62.68 -51.56
C HIS A 231 59.23 63.40 -52.83
N GLY A 232 58.33 64.38 -52.70
CA GLY A 232 57.59 64.96 -53.82
C GLY A 232 56.46 64.03 -54.27
N GLY A 233 55.38 64.59 -54.82
CA GLY A 233 54.24 63.80 -55.30
C GLY A 233 52.90 64.48 -55.07
N VAL A 234 51.83 63.69 -55.09
CA VAL A 234 50.45 64.18 -54.94
C VAL A 234 49.95 63.91 -53.52
N ARG A 235 49.48 64.95 -52.85
CA ARG A 235 48.85 64.92 -51.54
C ARG A 235 47.43 64.35 -51.61
N CYS A 236 46.87 64.03 -50.45
CA CYS A 236 45.53 63.49 -50.32
C CYS A 236 44.43 64.44 -50.84
N ASP A 237 44.67 65.75 -50.81
CA ASP A 237 43.80 66.79 -51.38
C ASP A 237 44.03 67.03 -52.89
N ASN A 238 44.80 66.16 -53.56
CA ASN A 238 45.22 66.25 -54.96
C ASN A 238 46.17 67.42 -55.28
N SER A 239 46.73 68.11 -54.28
CA SER A 239 47.77 69.12 -54.52
C SER A 239 49.16 68.51 -54.71
N LEU A 240 50.03 69.16 -55.50
CA LEU A 240 51.42 68.74 -55.71
C LEU A 240 52.31 69.26 -54.57
N ALA A 241 53.05 68.37 -53.92
CA ALA A 241 54.06 68.70 -52.92
C ALA A 241 55.46 68.70 -53.56
N VAL A 242 56.28 69.67 -53.15
CA VAL A 242 57.70 69.76 -53.50
C VAL A 242 58.51 69.04 -52.44
N ALA A 243 59.44 68.18 -52.85
CA ALA A 243 60.22 67.36 -51.94
C ALA A 243 61.03 68.20 -50.93
N GLY A 244 60.85 67.94 -49.64
CA GLY A 244 61.62 68.52 -48.55
C GLY A 244 61.08 68.17 -47.15
N GLU A 245 61.97 68.07 -46.17
CA GLU A 245 61.62 67.83 -44.75
C GLU A 245 61.40 69.17 -44.02
N GLY A 246 60.46 69.99 -44.50
CA GLY A 246 60.13 71.29 -43.90
C GLY A 246 59.02 71.24 -42.84
N GLN A 247 58.58 72.41 -42.38
CA GLN A 247 57.54 72.56 -41.35
C GLN A 247 56.25 71.76 -41.62
N ARG A 248 55.84 71.62 -42.90
CA ARG A 248 54.65 70.85 -43.28
C ARG A 248 54.82 69.34 -43.07
N TRP A 249 56.03 68.82 -43.26
CA TRP A 249 56.37 67.43 -42.98
C TRP A 249 56.33 67.14 -41.48
N GLU A 250 56.85 68.05 -40.65
CA GLU A 250 56.82 67.94 -39.18
C GLU A 250 55.38 67.99 -38.65
N MET A 251 54.57 68.96 -39.09
CA MET A 251 53.15 69.06 -38.70
C MET A 251 52.35 67.81 -39.10
N ALA A 252 52.60 67.24 -40.28
CA ALA A 252 51.97 65.98 -40.69
C ALA A 252 52.42 64.80 -39.82
N GLY A 253 53.65 64.83 -39.31
CA GLY A 253 54.16 63.88 -38.32
C GLY A 253 53.41 63.97 -36.99
N GLU A 254 53.31 65.18 -36.41
CA GLU A 254 52.60 65.43 -35.15
C GLU A 254 51.12 65.05 -35.23
N GLN A 255 50.46 65.41 -36.34
CA GLN A 255 49.06 65.08 -36.57
C GLN A 255 48.83 63.56 -36.70
N LEU A 256 49.77 62.86 -37.32
CA LEU A 256 49.72 61.41 -37.49
C LEU A 256 49.93 60.69 -36.15
N ASP A 257 50.82 61.18 -35.29
CA ASP A 257 51.01 60.64 -33.94
C ASP A 257 49.78 60.89 -33.06
N TYR A 258 49.15 62.07 -33.16
CA TYR A 258 47.87 62.35 -32.50
C TYR A 258 46.76 61.40 -32.94
N LEU A 259 46.58 61.22 -34.25
CA LEU A 259 45.52 60.35 -34.80
C LEU A 259 45.74 58.87 -34.45
N ARG A 260 46.98 58.40 -34.43
CA ARG A 260 47.32 57.06 -33.95
C ARG A 260 46.98 56.89 -32.47
N GLY A 261 47.33 57.87 -31.63
CA GLY A 261 46.97 57.87 -30.22
C GLY A 261 45.44 57.85 -29.99
N GLU A 262 44.67 58.58 -30.81
CA GLU A 262 43.21 58.55 -30.77
C GLU A 262 42.63 57.19 -31.19
N ARG A 263 43.22 56.56 -32.22
CA ARG A 263 42.80 55.22 -32.66
C ARG A 263 43.07 54.17 -31.59
N ASP A 264 44.26 54.20 -30.99
CA ASP A 264 44.66 53.23 -29.96
C ASP A 264 43.78 53.40 -28.70
N ARG A 265 43.36 54.63 -28.35
CA ARG A 265 42.36 54.88 -27.29
C ARG A 265 40.98 54.29 -27.62
N ALA A 266 40.53 54.43 -28.86
CA ALA A 266 39.25 53.85 -29.28
C ALA A 266 39.29 52.30 -29.27
N GLU A 267 40.40 51.70 -29.68
CA GLU A 267 40.62 50.24 -29.61
C GLU A 267 40.65 49.74 -28.16
N ALA A 268 41.33 50.45 -27.26
CA ALA A 268 41.34 50.14 -25.84
C ALA A 268 39.92 50.18 -25.24
N ARG A 269 39.12 51.20 -25.61
CA ARG A 269 37.72 51.30 -25.16
C ARG A 269 36.86 50.12 -25.64
N ILE A 270 37.06 49.65 -26.88
CA ILE A 270 36.38 48.43 -27.35
C ILE A 270 36.78 47.21 -26.50
N GLY A 271 38.05 47.09 -26.12
CA GLY A 271 38.52 46.03 -25.23
C GLY A 271 37.85 46.07 -23.85
N GLU A 272 37.68 47.27 -23.28
CA GLU A 272 36.93 47.46 -22.03
C GLU A 272 35.46 47.03 -22.17
N ILE A 273 34.79 47.48 -23.24
CA ILE A 273 33.38 47.15 -23.52
C ILE A 273 33.19 45.63 -23.69
N ASP A 274 34.09 44.96 -24.42
CA ASP A 274 34.02 43.50 -24.61
C ASP A 274 34.22 42.76 -23.27
N GLY A 275 35.07 43.28 -22.37
CA GLY A 275 35.22 42.77 -21.00
C GLY A 275 34.02 43.04 -20.09
N ASP A 276 33.36 44.18 -20.22
CA ASP A 276 32.11 44.51 -19.50
C ASP A 276 30.95 43.61 -19.96
N LEU A 277 30.82 43.40 -21.27
CA LEU A 277 29.82 42.49 -21.84
C LEU A 277 29.99 41.05 -21.32
N ALA A 278 31.23 40.54 -21.30
CA ALA A 278 31.51 39.20 -20.77
C ALA A 278 31.17 39.08 -19.27
N ARG A 279 31.45 40.12 -18.47
CA ARG A 279 31.11 40.15 -17.03
C ARG A 279 29.60 40.18 -16.80
N LEU A 280 28.87 41.01 -17.54
CA LEU A 280 27.41 41.11 -17.44
C LEU A 280 26.73 39.79 -17.81
N GLN A 281 27.22 39.11 -18.84
CA GLN A 281 26.73 37.78 -19.22
C GLN A 281 26.96 36.75 -18.09
N ALA A 282 28.17 36.71 -17.50
CA ALA A 282 28.50 35.77 -16.43
C ALA A 282 27.73 36.02 -15.11
N GLN A 283 27.31 37.26 -14.83
CA GLN A 283 26.55 37.60 -13.62
C GLN A 283 25.06 37.21 -13.69
N THR A 284 24.53 36.97 -14.89
CA THR A 284 23.09 36.72 -15.09
C THR A 284 22.72 35.24 -14.90
N ASP A 285 23.66 34.30 -15.11
CA ASP A 285 23.46 32.85 -15.00
C ASP A 285 23.35 32.25 -13.56
N PRO A 286 24.15 32.67 -12.55
CA PRO A 286 24.20 31.96 -11.27
C PRO A 286 22.95 32.16 -10.39
N VAL A 287 22.24 33.28 -10.55
CA VAL A 287 21.00 33.55 -9.78
C VAL A 287 19.88 32.59 -10.19
N ALA A 288 19.75 32.31 -11.49
CA ALA A 288 18.77 31.34 -11.99
C ALA A 288 19.08 29.91 -11.53
N ALA A 289 20.36 29.53 -11.45
CA ALA A 289 20.77 28.20 -11.00
C ALA A 289 20.50 27.96 -9.51
N ALA A 290 20.71 28.96 -8.65
CA ALA A 290 20.47 28.85 -7.21
C ALA A 290 18.98 28.68 -6.87
N ASP A 291 18.11 29.47 -7.51
CA ASP A 291 16.65 29.36 -7.32
C ASP A 291 16.12 28.02 -7.86
N GLN A 292 16.64 27.53 -8.99
CA GLN A 292 16.30 26.21 -9.52
C GLN A 292 16.71 25.07 -8.58
N ALA A 293 17.91 25.13 -8.01
CA ALA A 293 18.38 24.12 -7.05
C ALA A 293 17.48 24.10 -5.80
N ARG A 294 17.08 25.27 -5.30
CA ARG A 294 16.20 25.37 -4.13
C ARG A 294 14.77 24.91 -4.42
N LEU A 295 14.27 25.19 -5.63
CA LEU A 295 12.97 24.69 -6.08
C LEU A 295 12.96 23.16 -6.19
N ALA A 296 14.04 22.57 -6.74
CA ALA A 296 14.20 21.12 -6.82
C ALA A 296 14.23 20.47 -5.43
N GLU A 297 14.99 21.04 -4.49
CA GLU A 297 15.03 20.56 -3.10
C GLU A 297 13.65 20.60 -2.42
N LEU A 298 12.93 21.73 -2.52
CA LEU A 298 11.59 21.86 -1.94
C LEU A 298 10.59 20.88 -2.56
N THR A 299 10.67 20.68 -3.88
CA THR A 299 9.81 19.73 -4.60
C THR A 299 10.07 18.29 -4.16
N ASP A 300 11.34 17.91 -3.96
CA ASP A 300 11.69 16.57 -3.47
C ASP A 300 11.16 16.35 -2.04
N ARG A 301 11.41 17.29 -1.13
CA ARG A 301 10.88 17.26 0.25
C ARG A 301 9.36 17.13 0.28
N ARG A 302 8.67 17.88 -0.59
CA ARG A 302 7.21 17.82 -0.74
C ARG A 302 6.75 16.44 -1.23
N SER A 303 7.44 15.87 -2.22
CA SER A 303 7.15 14.53 -2.72
C SER A 303 7.36 13.45 -1.63
N GLN A 304 8.41 13.60 -0.81
CA GLN A 304 8.71 12.70 0.29
C GLN A 304 7.64 12.79 1.37
N ALA A 305 7.25 14.00 1.79
CA ALA A 305 6.18 14.21 2.76
C ALA A 305 4.85 13.59 2.28
N GLN A 306 4.51 13.73 1.00
CA GLN A 306 3.33 13.11 0.41
C GLN A 306 3.37 11.58 0.45
N ARG A 307 4.53 10.96 0.18
CA ARG A 307 4.72 9.51 0.26
C ARG A 307 4.53 9.01 1.70
N VAL A 308 5.12 9.71 2.67
CA VAL A 308 4.99 9.39 4.10
C VAL A 308 3.53 9.48 4.55
N LEU A 309 2.84 10.57 4.21
CA LEU A 309 1.41 10.73 4.53
C LEU A 309 0.56 9.61 3.92
N SER A 310 0.79 9.28 2.65
CA SER A 310 0.04 8.21 1.95
C SER A 310 0.27 6.86 2.61
N ALA A 311 1.52 6.53 2.97
CA ALA A 311 1.85 5.31 3.69
C ALA A 311 1.20 5.26 5.07
N PHE A 312 1.20 6.37 5.80
CA PHE A 312 0.57 6.49 7.12
C PHE A 312 -0.95 6.27 7.04
N ILE A 313 -1.62 6.87 6.04
CA ILE A 313 -3.07 6.68 5.81
C ILE A 313 -3.38 5.23 5.47
N ALA A 314 -2.59 4.59 4.60
CA ALA A 314 -2.76 3.18 4.24
C ALA A 314 -2.58 2.26 5.46
N ALA A 315 -1.64 2.59 6.35
CA ALA A 315 -1.36 1.85 7.57
C ALA A 315 -2.22 2.27 8.78
N ARG A 316 -3.20 3.16 8.60
CA ARG A 316 -3.96 3.76 9.71
C ARG A 316 -4.64 2.72 10.59
N GLY A 317 -5.29 1.73 10.00
CA GLY A 317 -6.01 0.69 10.74
C GLY A 317 -5.09 -0.16 11.62
N ALA A 318 -3.92 -0.54 11.09
CA ALA A 318 -2.90 -1.28 11.83
C ALA A 318 -2.30 -0.41 12.96
N THR A 319 -1.94 0.84 12.65
CA THR A 319 -1.38 1.79 13.62
C THR A 319 -2.32 2.02 14.80
N VAL A 320 -3.63 2.20 14.54
CA VAL A 320 -4.63 2.34 15.61
C VAL A 320 -4.70 1.07 16.44
N ARG A 321 -4.72 -0.10 15.81
CA ARG A 321 -4.78 -1.38 16.53
C ARG A 321 -3.56 -1.57 17.44
N ASP A 322 -2.35 -1.40 16.89
CA ASP A 322 -1.10 -1.61 17.61
C ASP A 322 -0.98 -0.64 18.80
N ARG A 323 -1.34 0.64 18.61
CA ARG A 323 -1.33 1.64 19.68
C ARG A 323 -2.38 1.35 20.75
N VAL A 324 -3.58 0.90 20.37
CA VAL A 324 -4.63 0.54 21.35
C VAL A 324 -4.18 -0.67 22.17
N THR A 325 -3.62 -1.71 21.55
CA THR A 325 -3.18 -2.91 22.27
C THR A 325 -1.93 -2.68 23.11
N ALA A 326 -1.15 -1.65 22.81
CA ALA A 326 0.01 -1.23 23.60
C ALA A 326 -0.36 -0.36 24.82
N ASP A 327 -1.58 0.17 24.91
CA ASP A 327 -2.03 0.95 26.08
C ASP A 327 -2.17 0.01 27.29
N ALA A 328 -1.55 0.37 28.42
CA ALA A 328 -1.58 -0.45 29.64
C ALA A 328 -2.98 -0.64 30.23
N ARG A 329 -3.96 0.20 29.85
CA ARG A 329 -5.36 0.09 30.28
C ARG A 329 -6.20 -0.78 29.35
N PHE A 330 -5.62 -1.27 28.25
CA PHE A 330 -6.32 -2.10 27.30
C PHE A 330 -6.76 -3.41 27.95
N VAL A 331 -8.06 -3.69 27.87
CA VAL A 331 -8.63 -4.94 28.34
C VAL A 331 -8.71 -5.90 27.15
N PRO A 332 -7.93 -7.00 27.14
CA PRO A 332 -7.92 -7.95 26.04
C PRO A 332 -9.22 -8.76 26.00
N VAL A 333 -9.56 -9.22 24.80
CA VAL A 333 -10.68 -10.15 24.60
C VAL A 333 -10.24 -11.53 25.08
N LEU A 334 -10.85 -12.02 26.15
CA LEU A 334 -10.59 -13.38 26.67
C LEU A 334 -11.17 -14.42 25.71
N ASP A 335 -10.39 -15.25 25.04
CA ASP A 335 -10.98 -16.32 24.21
C ASP A 335 -11.35 -17.56 25.07
N GLY A 336 -12.44 -18.24 24.72
CA GLY A 336 -12.92 -19.39 25.47
C GLY A 336 -14.28 -19.91 25.03
N LEU A 337 -14.49 -21.23 25.16
CA LEU A 337 -15.70 -21.90 24.69
C LEU A 337 -16.98 -21.39 25.40
N VAL A 338 -16.90 -21.10 26.70
CA VAL A 338 -18.01 -20.55 27.50
C VAL A 338 -18.40 -19.16 27.00
N LEU A 339 -17.41 -18.29 26.78
CA LEU A 339 -17.62 -16.92 26.30
C LEU A 339 -18.16 -16.89 24.86
N ARG A 340 -17.76 -17.85 24.01
CA ARG A 340 -18.34 -18.01 22.67
C ARG A 340 -19.79 -18.49 22.73
N GLY A 341 -20.15 -19.33 23.72
CA GLY A 341 -21.53 -19.73 24.00
C GLY A 341 -22.40 -18.56 24.46
N GLU A 342 -21.93 -17.77 25.41
CA GLU A 342 -22.64 -16.57 25.88
C GLU A 342 -22.84 -15.54 24.75
N ALA A 343 -21.84 -15.36 23.88
CA ALA A 343 -21.96 -14.49 22.72
C ALA A 343 -22.97 -15.01 21.68
N LEU A 344 -23.05 -16.34 21.49
CA LEU A 344 -24.06 -16.95 20.61
C LEU A 344 -25.47 -16.76 21.18
N ASP A 345 -25.65 -16.94 22.49
CA ASP A 345 -26.93 -16.71 23.17
C ASP A 345 -27.37 -15.24 23.06
N ALA A 346 -26.43 -14.29 23.09
CA ALA A 346 -26.73 -12.86 22.91
C ALA A 346 -27.08 -12.48 21.46
N LEU A 347 -26.73 -13.32 20.48
CA LEU A 347 -27.03 -13.12 19.05
C LEU A 347 -28.37 -13.74 18.63
N ALA A 348 -28.90 -14.70 19.40
CA ALA A 348 -30.12 -15.45 19.12
C ALA A 348 -31.41 -14.69 19.52
#